data_AF-A0A5B8B308-F1
#
_entry.id   AF-A0A5B8B308-F1
#
_cell.length_a   1.000
_cell.length_b   1.000
_cell.length_c   1.000
_cell.angle_alpha   90.00
_cell.angle_beta   90.00
_cell.angle_gamma   90.00
#
_symmetry.space_group_name_H-M   'P 1'
#
loop_
_entity.id
_entity.type
_entity.pdbx_description
1 polymer ?
#
loop_
_entity_poly.entity_id
_entity_poly.type
_entity_poly.pdbx_seq_one_letter_code
_entity_poly.pdbx_strand_id
1 'polypeptide(L)'
;MTIYSRLLISASVALCATSAMAEDYFLQAFGGANSIIVWKSSDAQSEGMQLIQAGVHKTNPAMVMKLVSCIEKPGTRVIITDMGFVTHDIMVIDGKDQGCRGNIAAEELGRGVPASGSSTGRQ
;
A
#
# COMPACT_ATOMS: atom_id res chain seq x y z
N MET A 1 24.09 -7.11 -68.13
CA MET A 1 22.93 -8.02 -68.04
C MET A 1 23.17 -8.92 -66.83
N THR A 2 22.47 -8.90 -65.70
CA THR A 2 21.19 -8.35 -65.24
C THR A 2 21.25 -8.55 -63.71
N ILE A 3 21.36 -7.50 -62.88
CA ILE A 3 20.25 -6.79 -62.18
C ILE A 3 19.62 -7.60 -61.02
N TYR A 4 19.86 -7.12 -59.78
CA TYR A 4 19.02 -7.12 -58.56
C TYR A 4 18.50 -8.48 -58.04
N SER A 5 18.66 -8.82 -56.75
CA SER A 5 17.63 -8.40 -55.79
C SER A 5 18.13 -8.62 -54.36
N ARG A 6 18.42 -7.52 -53.66
CA ARG A 6 18.49 -7.45 -52.20
C ARG A 6 17.08 -7.16 -51.69
N LEU A 7 16.48 -8.09 -50.95
CA LEU A 7 15.27 -7.89 -50.14
C LEU A 7 15.49 -8.72 -48.85
N LEU A 8 16.11 -8.19 -47.80
CA LEU A 8 15.50 -7.33 -46.77
C LEU A 8 14.13 -7.85 -46.32
N ILE A 9 14.13 -8.87 -45.46
CA ILE A 9 13.00 -9.19 -44.58
C ILE A 9 13.43 -8.82 -43.16
N SER A 10 13.29 -7.53 -42.82
CA SER A 10 13.33 -7.06 -41.44
C SER A 10 11.97 -7.36 -40.81
N ALA A 11 11.86 -8.46 -40.08
CA ALA A 11 10.69 -8.75 -39.27
C ALA A 11 10.70 -7.84 -38.03
N SER A 12 10.00 -6.70 -38.12
CA SER A 12 9.78 -5.79 -37.01
C SER A 12 8.84 -6.45 -35.99
N VAL A 13 9.40 -7.07 -34.95
CA VAL A 13 8.64 -7.49 -33.77
C VAL A 13 8.27 -6.24 -33.00
N ALA A 14 7.06 -5.72 -33.23
CA ALA A 14 6.47 -4.67 -32.41
C ALA A 14 6.11 -5.26 -31.04
N LEU A 15 7.02 -5.13 -30.07
CA LEU A 15 6.69 -5.36 -28.66
C LEU A 15 5.72 -4.27 -28.22
N CYS A 16 4.44 -4.61 -28.10
CA CYS A 16 3.50 -3.82 -27.31
C CYS A 16 3.94 -3.87 -25.85
N ALA A 17 4.76 -2.91 -25.43
CA ALA A 17 5.05 -2.67 -24.02
C ALA A 17 3.79 -2.11 -23.37
N THR A 18 2.90 -2.98 -22.89
CA THR A 18 1.87 -2.59 -21.93
C THR A 18 2.58 -2.17 -20.66
N SER A 19 2.64 -0.87 -20.39
CA SER A 19 3.07 -0.35 -19.10
C SER A 19 2.16 -0.94 -18.03
N ALA A 20 2.70 -1.86 -17.22
CA ALA A 20 2.10 -2.22 -15.95
C ALA A 20 2.20 -0.97 -15.07
N MET A 21 1.18 -0.11 -15.13
CA MET A 21 1.03 0.99 -14.20
C MET A 21 0.80 0.36 -12.83
N ALA A 22 1.85 0.27 -12.02
CA ALA A 22 1.69 0.04 -10.59
C ALA A 22 0.88 1.24 -10.07
N GLU A 23 -0.38 1.00 -9.75
CA GLU A 23 -1.27 2.06 -9.28
C GLU A 23 -0.75 2.51 -7.91
N ASP A 24 -0.35 3.78 -7.81
CA ASP A 24 0.16 4.35 -6.56
C ASP A 24 -1.02 4.56 -5.60
N TYR A 25 -0.91 3.97 -4.41
CA TYR A 25 -1.88 4.15 -3.33
C TYR A 25 -1.28 5.02 -2.22
N PHE A 26 -2.17 5.67 -1.48
CA PHE A 26 -1.82 6.47 -0.31
C PHE A 26 -2.55 5.92 0.90
N LEU A 27 -1.85 5.83 2.02
CA LEU A 27 -2.48 5.50 3.29
C LEU A 27 -3.42 6.65 3.68
N GLN A 28 -4.65 6.35 4.07
CA GLN A 28 -5.62 7.35 4.53
C GLN A 28 -6.10 7.03 5.94
N ALA A 29 -6.33 8.08 6.72
CA ALA A 29 -6.85 7.95 8.06
C ALA A 29 -8.30 7.45 8.02
N PHE A 30 -8.58 6.38 8.76
CA PHE A 30 -9.94 5.97 9.07
C PHE A 30 -10.33 6.40 10.49
N GLY A 31 -11.58 6.86 10.68
CA GLY A 31 -12.10 7.21 12.01
C GLY A 31 -11.38 8.37 12.72
N GLY A 32 -10.70 9.27 11.99
CA GLY A 32 -9.97 10.40 12.57
C GLY A 32 -8.63 10.04 13.21
N ALA A 33 -8.11 8.83 12.97
CA ALA A 33 -6.81 8.42 13.44
C ALA A 33 -5.67 9.23 12.77
N ASN A 34 -4.64 9.60 13.54
CA ASN A 34 -3.46 10.31 13.03
C ASN A 34 -2.32 9.37 12.60
N SER A 35 -2.52 8.06 12.77
CA SER A 35 -1.53 7.02 12.51
C SER A 35 -2.24 5.79 11.98
N ILE A 36 -1.60 5.09 11.05
CA ILE A 36 -2.12 3.93 10.36
C ILE A 36 -1.22 2.75 10.71
N ILE A 37 -1.83 1.65 11.13
CA ILE A 37 -1.11 0.47 11.60
C ILE A 37 -1.01 -0.51 10.44
N VAL A 38 0.22 -0.78 10.00
CA VAL A 38 0.49 -1.85 9.05
C VAL A 38 0.73 -3.13 9.84
N TRP A 39 -0.18 -4.08 9.75
CA TRP A 39 -0.13 -5.35 10.47
C TRP A 39 0.85 -6.31 9.82
N LYS A 40 1.42 -7.25 10.57
CA LYS A 40 2.33 -8.26 9.99
C LYS A 40 1.63 -9.17 8.96
N SER A 41 0.33 -9.42 9.15
CA SER A 41 -0.52 -10.25 8.29
C SER A 41 -2.00 -9.97 8.60
N SER A 42 -2.90 -10.51 7.78
CA SER A 42 -4.35 -10.48 8.04
C SER A 42 -4.74 -11.16 9.35
N ASP A 43 -4.06 -12.25 9.72
CA ASP A 43 -4.25 -12.91 11.03
C ASP A 43 -3.82 -11.99 12.17
N ALA A 44 -2.67 -11.32 12.03
CA ALA A 44 -2.17 -10.37 13.02
C ALA A 44 -3.09 -9.15 13.17
N GLN A 45 -3.71 -8.69 12.09
CA GLN A 45 -4.76 -7.68 12.14
C GLN A 45 -5.96 -8.16 12.93
N SER A 46 -6.46 -9.37 12.62
CA SER A 46 -7.62 -9.95 13.29
C SER A 46 -7.38 -10.14 14.79
N GLU A 47 -6.22 -10.70 15.16
CA GLU A 47 -5.81 -10.85 16.56
C GLU A 47 -5.63 -9.48 17.24
N GLY A 48 -4.98 -8.53 16.57
CA GLY A 48 -4.76 -7.18 17.07
C GLY A 48 -6.08 -6.48 17.39
N MET A 49 -7.07 -6.60 16.52
CA MET A 49 -8.40 -6.06 16.74
C MET A 49 -9.11 -6.72 17.93
N GLN A 50 -8.99 -8.04 18.11
CA GLN A 50 -9.54 -8.73 19.29
C GLN A 50 -8.88 -8.24 20.58
N LEU A 51 -7.55 -8.08 20.60
CA LEU A 51 -6.82 -7.54 21.75
C LEU A 51 -7.21 -6.09 22.06
N ILE A 52 -7.44 -5.28 21.03
CA ILE A 52 -7.91 -3.89 21.19
C ILE A 52 -9.31 -3.88 21.79
N GLN A 53 -10.25 -4.68 21.24
CA GLN A 53 -11.62 -4.79 21.73
C GLN A 53 -11.69 -5.30 23.17
N ALA A 54 -10.83 -6.26 23.53
CA ALA A 54 -10.69 -6.77 24.90
C ALA A 54 -10.01 -5.77 25.86
N GLY A 55 -9.58 -4.61 25.38
CA GLY A 55 -8.92 -3.58 26.20
C GLY A 55 -7.47 -3.89 26.58
N VAL A 56 -6.86 -4.93 26.01
CA VAL A 56 -5.50 -5.37 26.34
C VAL A 56 -4.46 -4.31 25.98
N HIS A 57 -4.72 -3.50 24.95
CA HIS A 57 -3.86 -2.36 24.59
C HIS A 57 -3.65 -1.35 25.74
N LYS A 58 -4.57 -1.27 26.71
CA LYS A 58 -4.48 -0.36 27.86
C LYS A 58 -3.60 -0.90 28.98
N THR A 59 -3.57 -2.22 29.16
CA THR A 59 -2.87 -2.90 30.27
C THR A 59 -1.55 -3.52 29.84
N ASN A 60 -1.49 -4.02 28.60
CA ASN A 60 -0.30 -4.64 28.00
C ASN A 60 -0.18 -4.28 26.51
N PRO A 61 0.24 -3.04 26.18
CA PRO A 61 0.38 -2.59 24.80
C PRO A 61 1.40 -3.41 24.00
N ALA A 62 2.37 -4.04 24.67
CA ALA A 62 3.39 -4.86 24.02
C ALA A 62 2.80 -6.07 23.28
N MET A 63 1.61 -6.56 23.67
CA MET A 63 0.94 -7.65 22.95
C MET A 63 0.49 -7.20 21.56
N VAL A 64 -0.13 -6.03 21.47
CA VAL A 64 -0.58 -5.47 20.18
C VAL A 64 0.63 -5.07 19.34
N MET A 65 1.65 -4.43 19.94
CA MET A 65 2.84 -3.98 19.21
C MET A 65 3.62 -5.12 18.54
N LYS A 66 3.53 -6.35 19.07
CA LYS A 66 4.16 -7.53 18.43
C LYS A 66 3.48 -7.95 17.13
N LEU A 67 2.24 -7.52 16.90
CA LEU A 67 1.45 -7.82 15.70
C LEU A 67 1.63 -6.75 14.61
N VAL A 68 2.25 -5.62 14.96
CA VAL A 68 2.51 -4.50 14.07
C VAL A 68 3.82 -4.73 13.31
N SER A 69 3.81 -4.42 12.02
CA SER A 69 4.98 -4.38 11.16
C SER A 69 5.62 -2.99 11.20
N CYS A 70 4.83 -1.96 10.90
CA CYS A 70 5.22 -0.55 11.01
C CYS A 70 4.00 0.33 11.30
N ILE A 71 4.25 1.57 11.72
CA ILE A 71 3.22 2.58 11.96
C ILE A 71 3.55 3.79 11.11
N GLU A 72 2.64 4.10 10.20
CA GLU A 72 2.81 5.13 9.20
C GLU A 72 1.81 6.28 9.38
N LYS A 73 2.09 7.40 8.72
CA LYS A 73 1.19 8.55 8.73
C LYS A 73 0.22 8.48 7.54
N PRO A 74 -0.97 9.09 7.65
CA PRO A 74 -1.79 9.35 6.48
C PRO A 74 -0.99 10.13 5.41
N GLY A 75 -1.19 9.79 4.15
CA GLY A 75 -0.46 10.33 3.01
C GLY A 75 0.83 9.57 2.65
N THR A 76 1.26 8.57 3.43
CA THR A 76 2.39 7.72 3.06
C THR A 76 2.08 6.93 1.78
N ARG A 77 3.01 6.92 0.83
CA ARG A 77 2.87 6.17 -0.43
C ARG A 77 3.14 4.69 -0.22
N VAL A 78 2.28 3.86 -0.81
CA VAL A 78 2.34 2.41 -0.75
C VAL A 78 1.97 1.81 -2.09
N ILE A 79 2.42 0.57 -2.32
CA ILE A 79 1.91 -0.27 -3.41
C ILE A 79 1.21 -1.48 -2.83
N ILE A 80 0.16 -1.95 -3.51
CA ILE A 80 -0.50 -3.20 -3.16
C ILE A 80 0.33 -4.35 -3.73
N THR A 81 0.75 -5.26 -2.85
CA THR A 81 1.46 -6.50 -3.22
C THR A 81 0.53 -7.70 -3.34
N ASP A 82 -0.58 -7.72 -2.60
CA ASP A 82 -1.66 -8.69 -2.77
C ASP A 82 -3.03 -8.06 -2.46
N MET A 83 -4.01 -8.31 -3.32
CA MET A 83 -5.33 -7.68 -3.24
C MET A 83 -6.36 -8.66 -2.69
N GLY A 84 -6.63 -8.59 -1.38
CA GLY A 84 -7.74 -9.31 -0.75
C GLY A 84 -9.08 -8.60 -0.84
N PHE A 85 -10.12 -9.18 -0.24
CA PHE A 85 -11.49 -8.64 -0.28
C PHE A 85 -11.75 -7.56 0.79
N VAL A 86 -11.21 -7.76 1.99
CA VAL A 86 -11.40 -6.87 3.16
C VAL A 86 -10.09 -6.19 3.55
N THR A 87 -8.98 -6.88 3.32
CA THR A 87 -7.63 -6.38 3.60
C THR A 87 -6.74 -6.60 2.40
N HIS A 88 -5.69 -5.81 2.31
CA HIS A 88 -4.70 -5.88 1.25
C HIS A 88 -3.31 -5.98 1.86
N ASP A 89 -2.43 -6.75 1.22
CA ASP A 89 -1.02 -6.68 1.55
C ASP A 89 -0.39 -5.54 0.76
N ILE A 90 0.41 -4.75 1.45
CA ILE A 90 1.04 -3.55 0.94
C ILE A 90 2.53 -3.54 1.24
N MET A 91 3.25 -2.76 0.45
CA MET A 91 4.63 -2.37 0.73
C MET A 91 4.72 -0.85 0.76
N VAL A 92 5.29 -0.33 1.84
CA VAL A 92 5.61 1.10 1.97
C VAL A 92 6.75 1.42 1.02
N ILE A 93 6.55 2.41 0.14
CA ILE A 93 7.54 2.78 -0.87
C ILE A 93 8.29 4.08 -0.55
N ASP A 94 7.80 4.85 0.41
CA ASP A 94 8.36 6.13 0.84
C ASP A 94 8.43 6.27 2.36
N GLY A 95 9.30 7.17 2.84
CA GLY A 95 9.37 7.54 4.24
C GLY A 95 10.37 6.73 5.05
N LYS A 96 10.25 6.79 6.38
CA LYS A 96 11.22 6.16 7.29
C LYS A 96 11.14 4.63 7.29
N ASP A 97 9.96 4.06 7.05
CA ASP A 97 9.74 2.61 7.04
C ASP A 97 9.64 2.09 5.58
N GLN A 98 10.36 2.71 4.64
CA GLN A 98 10.43 2.23 3.26
C GLN A 98 10.85 0.75 3.20
N GLY A 99 10.10 -0.05 2.44
CA GLY A 99 10.27 -1.49 2.35
C GLY A 99 9.53 -2.27 3.44
N CYS A 100 8.88 -1.61 4.41
CA CYS A 100 7.96 -2.25 5.33
C CYS A 100 6.84 -2.92 4.55
N ARG A 101 6.57 -4.19 4.88
CA ARG A 101 5.50 -4.99 4.30
C ARG A 101 4.51 -5.39 5.37
N GLY A 102 3.25 -5.49 4.98
CA GLY A 102 2.23 -6.01 5.87
C GLY A 102 0.83 -5.87 5.30
N ASN A 103 -0.14 -6.14 6.14
CA ASN A 103 -1.55 -6.14 5.81
C ASN A 103 -2.23 -4.89 6.35
N ILE A 104 -3.19 -4.38 5.60
CA ILE A 104 -3.95 -3.19 5.96
C ILE A 104 -5.43 -3.36 5.57
N ALA A 105 -6.33 -2.70 6.30
CA ALA A 105 -7.74 -2.64 5.94
C ALA A 105 -7.93 -1.90 4.60
N ALA A 106 -8.85 -2.36 3.77
CA ALA A 106 -9.15 -1.72 2.49
C ALA A 106 -9.58 -0.25 2.64
N GLU A 107 -10.24 0.09 3.75
CA GLU A 107 -10.71 1.43 4.08
C GLU A 107 -9.56 2.41 4.39
N GLU A 108 -8.38 1.90 4.74
CA GLU A 108 -7.18 2.72 4.99
C GLU A 108 -6.36 2.97 3.72
N LEU A 109 -6.84 2.53 2.55
CA LEU A 109 -6.23 2.81 1.25
C LEU A 109 -7.04 3.83 0.45
N GLY A 110 -6.39 4.94 0.09
CA GLY A 110 -6.89 5.95 -0.84
C GLY A 110 -6.21 5.83 -2.20
N ARG A 111 -6.98 6.05 -3.28
CA ARG A 111 -6.44 6.17 -4.65
C ARG A 111 -6.19 7.62 -4.99
N GLY A 112 -4.96 7.94 -5.37
CA GLY A 112 -4.61 9.22 -6.01
C GLY A 112 -4.77 10.46 -5.11
N VAL A 113 -3.70 11.24 -5.02
CA VAL A 113 -3.52 12.45 -4.18
C VAL A 113 -3.45 12.12 -2.68
N PRO A 114 -2.31 12.40 -2.01
CA PRO A 114 -2.24 12.26 -0.56
C PRO A 114 -3.29 13.17 0.07
N ALA A 115 -4.03 12.67 1.04
CA ALA A 115 -4.99 13.46 1.81
C ALA A 115 -4.28 14.68 2.42
N SER A 116 -4.26 15.79 1.66
CA SER A 116 -3.78 17.09 2.11
C SER A 116 -4.60 17.45 3.32
N GLY A 117 -3.93 17.63 4.46
CA GLY A 117 -4.55 17.89 5.75
C GLY A 117 -5.73 18.86 5.61
N SER A 118 -6.90 18.41 6.05
CA SER A 118 -8.06 19.27 6.27
C SER A 118 -7.76 20.15 7.48
N SER A 119 -6.93 21.18 7.29
CA SER A 119 -6.92 22.36 8.14
C SER A 119 -8.19 23.16 7.80
N THR A 120 -9.34 22.71 8.32
CA THR A 120 -10.53 23.54 8.35
C THR A 120 -10.24 24.69 9.31
N GLY A 121 -9.99 25.86 8.72
CA GLY A 121 -9.76 27.11 9.42
C GLY A 121 -10.88 27.37 10.42
N ARG A 122 -10.48 27.57 11.67
CA ARG A 122 -11.29 28.17 12.72
C ARG A 122 -10.76 29.58 12.89
N GLN A 123 -11.42 30.56 12.28
CA GLN A 123 -11.51 31.94 12.75
C GLN A 123 -12.96 32.36 12.61
#